data_AF-A0A316E485-F1
#
_entry.id   AF-A0A316E485-F1
#
_cell.length_a   1.000
_cell.length_b   1.000
_cell.length_c   1.000
_cell.angle_alpha   90.00
_cell.angle_beta   90.00
_cell.angle_gamma   90.00
#
_symmetry.space_group_name_H-M   'P 1'
#
loop_
_entity.id
_entity.type
_entity.pdbx_description
1 polymer ?
#
loop_
_entity_poly.entity_id
_entity_poly.type
_entity_poly.pdbx_seq_one_letter_code
_entity_poly.pdbx_strand_id
1 'polypeptide(L)'
;MPLLLMTDFIWKNNMDRRKFITKTSASTAFVGLGGLSLNSCLGETKKHITILHTNDVHSHIDTFPKSHTTYPNLGGVARRATLVESIRKENPNTLLLDAGDIFQGTPYFNFYGGELEFKLMSKLKYDAATIGNHDYDNGIDGLFAQLPNATFELLSANYDFSNTVMNGYVKPYNTYMVNGVKIGIYGLGIELDGLVTKKLYKETQYLNPFEIATDMETRLKIDEKCDLIICLSHLGYHYKSDQKPDDLKLAAKTKYTDLIIGGHTHTFLDKPTVAKNAQGNNILVNQVGCFGINLGRIDFYLDNANNAKADGVSIIV
;
A
#
# COMPACT_ATOMS: atom_id res chain seq x y z
N MET A 1 -70.02 10.00 -21.28
CA MET A 1 -70.45 11.05 -22.24
C MET A 1 -69.50 12.23 -22.09
N PRO A 2 -68.92 12.81 -23.16
CA PRO A 2 -68.83 12.41 -24.58
C PRO A 2 -67.37 12.10 -25.03
N LEU A 3 -67.11 11.11 -25.91
CA LEU A 3 -66.98 11.14 -27.40
C LEU A 3 -65.69 11.79 -27.95
N LEU A 4 -64.76 11.01 -28.56
CA LEU A 4 -64.59 10.65 -30.01
C LEU A 4 -63.89 11.79 -30.81
N LEU A 5 -62.81 11.64 -31.60
CA LEU A 5 -62.39 10.73 -32.70
C LEU A 5 -60.83 10.80 -32.85
N MET A 6 -60.05 9.73 -33.07
CA MET A 6 -59.87 8.89 -34.28
C MET A 6 -59.00 9.53 -35.39
N THR A 7 -57.81 8.98 -35.64
CA THR A 7 -57.32 8.60 -36.99
C THR A 7 -56.17 7.61 -36.90
N ASP A 8 -56.24 6.62 -37.78
CA ASP A 8 -55.50 5.37 -37.84
C ASP A 8 -54.09 5.50 -38.44
N PHE A 9 -53.19 4.58 -38.07
CA PHE A 9 -52.23 4.02 -39.03
C PHE A 9 -51.94 2.56 -38.70
N ILE A 10 -52.34 1.69 -39.62
CA ILE A 10 -52.20 0.24 -39.58
C ILE A 10 -50.90 -0.14 -40.32
N TRP A 11 -50.08 -1.00 -39.71
CA TRP A 11 -49.32 -1.97 -40.49
C TRP A 11 -49.34 -3.33 -39.79
N LYS A 12 -49.92 -4.31 -40.48
CA LYS A 12 -49.97 -5.73 -40.12
C LYS A 12 -48.60 -6.36 -40.37
N ASN A 13 -48.16 -7.23 -39.47
CA ASN A 13 -47.34 -8.39 -39.85
C ASN A 13 -47.87 -9.64 -39.15
N ASN A 14 -48.18 -10.65 -39.94
CA ASN A 14 -48.87 -11.88 -39.56
C ASN A 14 -47.88 -13.02 -39.29
N MET A 15 -48.16 -13.79 -38.23
CA MET A 15 -47.93 -15.23 -38.04
C MET A 15 -46.48 -15.72 -37.91
N ASP A 16 -46.14 -16.73 -37.08
CA ASP A 16 -46.91 -17.95 -36.87
C ASP A 16 -46.71 -18.61 -35.49
N ARG A 17 -47.83 -19.03 -34.87
CA ARG A 17 -47.95 -19.44 -33.47
C ARG A 17 -48.21 -20.95 -33.35
N ARG A 18 -47.48 -21.76 -34.12
CA ARG A 18 -47.62 -23.24 -34.15
C ARG A 18 -46.29 -23.98 -34.33
N LYS A 19 -45.39 -23.92 -33.36
CA LYS A 19 -44.35 -24.95 -33.12
C LYS A 19 -44.02 -25.06 -31.63
N PHE A 20 -45.05 -25.24 -30.82
CA PHE A 20 -44.89 -25.55 -29.39
C PHE A 20 -45.67 -26.83 -29.08
N ILE A 21 -44.94 -27.81 -28.55
CA ILE A 21 -45.40 -29.10 -27.98
C ILE A 21 -45.78 -30.19 -29.01
N THR A 22 -44.87 -31.14 -29.25
CA THR A 22 -45.06 -32.58 -28.93
C THR A 22 -43.88 -33.39 -29.47
N LYS A 23 -43.10 -34.02 -28.56
CA LYS A 23 -42.69 -35.43 -28.62
C LYS A 23 -41.72 -35.73 -27.48
N THR A 24 -42.27 -36.33 -26.42
CA THR A 24 -41.53 -37.10 -25.41
C THR A 24 -41.60 -38.56 -25.84
N SER A 25 -40.47 -39.26 -25.94
CA SER A 25 -40.41 -40.72 -25.76
C SER A 25 -38.96 -41.19 -25.65
N ALA A 26 -38.71 -41.96 -24.60
CA ALA A 26 -37.44 -42.43 -24.07
C ALA A 26 -36.65 -43.36 -25.03
N SER A 27 -35.34 -43.40 -24.84
CA SER A 27 -34.51 -44.57 -25.15
C SER A 27 -33.36 -44.64 -24.16
N THR A 28 -33.31 -45.76 -23.44
CA THR A 28 -32.37 -46.09 -22.38
C THR A 28 -31.05 -46.61 -22.96
N ALA A 29 -29.97 -46.41 -22.19
CA ALA A 29 -28.69 -47.14 -22.18
C ALA A 29 -27.61 -46.76 -23.21
N PHE A 30 -26.53 -46.16 -22.71
CA PHE A 30 -25.18 -46.73 -22.83
C PHE A 30 -24.33 -46.25 -21.64
N VAL A 31 -24.03 -47.16 -20.72
CA VAL A 31 -22.88 -47.02 -19.81
C VAL A 31 -21.64 -47.25 -20.66
N GLY A 32 -20.91 -46.17 -20.93
CA GLY A 32 -19.62 -46.19 -21.62
C GLY A 32 -18.63 -45.38 -20.81
N LEU A 33 -17.63 -46.07 -20.26
CA LEU A 33 -16.43 -45.49 -19.65
C LEU A 33 -15.77 -44.52 -20.64
N GLY A 34 -15.73 -43.24 -20.28
CA GLY A 34 -15.01 -42.21 -21.02
C GLY A 34 -14.99 -40.95 -20.17
N GLY A 35 -13.83 -40.65 -19.59
CA GLY A 35 -13.61 -39.55 -18.68
C GLY A 35 -14.16 -38.23 -19.23
N LEU A 36 -15.28 -37.80 -18.67
CA LEU A 36 -15.60 -36.38 -18.62
C LEU A 36 -14.73 -35.84 -17.50
N SER A 37 -13.52 -35.41 -17.85
CA SER A 37 -12.88 -34.36 -17.09
C SER A 37 -13.89 -33.22 -17.02
N LEU A 38 -14.55 -33.10 -15.87
CA LEU A 38 -15.09 -31.83 -15.44
C LEU A 38 -13.88 -30.91 -15.25
N ASN A 39 -13.33 -30.43 -16.36
CA ASN A 39 -12.63 -29.17 -16.37
C ASN A 39 -13.69 -28.15 -16.01
N SER A 40 -13.91 -28.00 -14.71
CA SER A 40 -14.52 -26.81 -14.17
C SER A 40 -13.80 -25.66 -14.84
N CYS A 41 -14.49 -24.93 -15.70
CA CYS A 41 -14.12 -23.58 -16.04
C CYS A 41 -14.22 -22.77 -14.74
N LEU A 42 -13.25 -22.97 -13.84
CA LEU A 42 -12.91 -22.04 -12.79
C LEU A 42 -12.45 -20.81 -13.56
N GLY A 43 -13.37 -19.86 -13.77
CA GLY A 43 -12.96 -18.51 -14.13
C GLY A 43 -11.84 -18.12 -13.17
N GLU A 44 -10.72 -17.62 -13.68
CA GLU A 44 -9.56 -17.24 -12.87
C GLU A 44 -10.03 -16.43 -11.67
N THR A 45 -10.03 -17.04 -10.49
CA THR A 45 -10.34 -16.34 -9.24
C THR A 45 -9.18 -15.40 -8.98
N LYS A 46 -9.31 -14.16 -9.46
CA LYS A 46 -8.29 -13.13 -9.23
C LYS A 46 -8.33 -12.74 -7.76
N LYS A 47 -7.25 -13.00 -7.03
CA LYS A 47 -7.08 -12.47 -5.67
C LYS A 47 -6.84 -10.97 -5.80
N HIS A 48 -7.59 -10.17 -5.05
CA HIS A 48 -7.48 -8.72 -5.05
C HIS A 48 -6.96 -8.25 -3.69
N ILE A 49 -5.75 -7.70 -3.70
CA ILE A 49 -5.09 -7.12 -2.52
C ILE A 49 -5.00 -5.61 -2.72
N THR A 50 -5.38 -4.85 -1.69
CA THR A 50 -5.22 -3.39 -1.71
C THR A 50 -4.15 -2.98 -0.71
N ILE A 51 -3.22 -2.14 -1.16
CA ILE A 51 -2.21 -1.50 -0.33
C ILE A 51 -2.54 -0.02 -0.25
N LEU A 52 -2.94 0.42 0.93
CA LEU A 52 -3.09 1.83 1.26
C LEU A 52 -1.80 2.34 1.86
N HIS A 53 -1.41 3.57 1.54
CA HIS A 53 -0.21 4.14 2.14
C HIS A 53 -0.24 5.66 2.33
N THR A 54 0.54 6.08 3.33
CA THR A 54 0.90 7.47 3.59
C THR A 54 2.40 7.61 3.76
N ASN A 55 2.88 8.85 3.71
CA ASN A 55 4.26 9.22 4.01
C ASN A 55 4.28 10.69 4.47
N ASP A 56 5.26 11.07 5.28
CA ASP A 56 5.55 12.47 5.65
C ASP A 56 4.31 13.20 6.20
N VAL A 57 3.55 12.54 7.08
CA VAL A 57 2.34 13.13 7.67
C VAL A 57 2.70 14.30 8.58
N HIS A 58 3.88 14.28 9.19
CA HIS A 58 4.42 15.42 9.94
C HIS A 58 3.47 15.98 10.98
N SER A 59 2.85 15.12 11.79
CA SER A 59 1.91 15.53 12.85
C SER A 59 0.68 16.34 12.35
N HIS A 60 0.35 16.31 11.05
CA HIS A 60 -0.84 16.97 10.50
C HIS A 60 -2.10 16.16 10.80
N ILE A 61 -2.64 16.40 12.00
CA ILE A 61 -3.80 15.71 12.54
C ILE A 61 -5.11 16.36 12.08
N ASP A 62 -5.17 17.68 12.05
CA ASP A 62 -6.34 18.42 11.59
C ASP A 62 -6.26 18.73 10.09
N THR A 63 -7.41 19.06 9.50
CA THR A 63 -7.46 19.62 8.15
C THR A 63 -6.82 21.00 8.13
N PHE A 64 -6.16 21.34 7.03
CA PHE A 64 -5.73 22.71 6.78
C PHE A 64 -6.92 23.68 6.78
N PRO A 65 -6.74 24.92 7.26
CA PRO A 65 -7.83 25.89 7.31
C PRO A 65 -8.31 26.26 5.90
N LYS A 66 -9.57 26.68 5.77
CA LYS A 66 -10.15 27.13 4.50
C LYS A 66 -9.35 28.26 3.83
N SER A 67 -8.66 29.07 4.62
CA SER A 67 -7.81 30.17 4.16
C SER A 67 -6.39 29.75 3.78
N HIS A 68 -6.02 28.46 3.90
CA HIS A 68 -4.70 27.99 3.52
C HIS A 68 -4.48 28.20 2.02
N THR A 69 -3.34 28.74 1.64
CA THR A 69 -3.08 29.19 0.25
C THR A 69 -3.00 28.05 -0.74
N THR A 70 -2.44 26.91 -0.30
CA THR A 70 -2.08 25.80 -1.19
C THR A 70 -2.99 24.59 -1.00
N TYR A 71 -3.47 24.38 0.23
CA TYR A 71 -4.18 23.17 0.64
C TYR A 71 -5.48 23.45 1.40
N PRO A 72 -6.35 24.38 0.93
CA PRO A 72 -7.51 24.80 1.70
C PRO A 72 -8.46 23.61 1.97
N ASN A 73 -8.77 23.37 3.24
CA ASN A 73 -9.62 22.27 3.71
C ASN A 73 -9.15 20.86 3.32
N LEU A 74 -7.85 20.61 3.07
CA LEU A 74 -7.36 19.26 2.77
C LEU A 74 -6.76 18.58 4.00
N GLY A 75 -6.56 17.27 3.92
CA GLY A 75 -5.88 16.44 4.90
C GLY A 75 -6.72 16.11 6.13
N GLY A 76 -6.05 15.90 7.26
CA GLY A 76 -6.68 15.58 8.53
C GLY A 76 -6.98 14.08 8.71
N VAL A 77 -6.67 13.58 9.91
CA VAL A 77 -6.74 12.16 10.24
C VAL A 77 -8.17 11.61 10.24
N ALA A 78 -9.17 12.42 10.61
CA ALA A 78 -10.56 11.99 10.65
C ALA A 78 -11.12 11.67 9.24
N ARG A 79 -10.73 12.47 8.25
CA ARG A 79 -11.10 12.22 6.85
C ARG A 79 -10.36 11.02 6.28
N ARG A 80 -9.06 10.93 6.57
CA ARG A 80 -8.25 9.76 6.22
C ARG A 80 -8.84 8.48 6.80
N ALA A 81 -9.29 8.49 8.06
CA ALA A 81 -9.96 7.35 8.68
C ALA A 81 -11.23 6.95 7.94
N THR A 82 -12.06 7.92 7.54
CA THR A 82 -13.29 7.66 6.76
C THR A 82 -12.98 6.99 5.42
N LEU A 83 -11.95 7.48 4.70
CA LEU A 83 -11.52 6.89 3.44
C LEU A 83 -10.97 5.47 3.62
N VAL A 84 -10.07 5.26 4.59
CA VAL A 84 -9.51 3.95 4.94
C VAL A 84 -10.61 2.95 5.27
N GLU A 85 -11.59 3.34 6.09
CA GLU A 85 -12.72 2.47 6.45
C GLU A 85 -13.60 2.15 5.25
N SER A 86 -13.86 3.13 4.37
CA SER A 86 -14.64 2.90 3.15
C SER A 86 -13.94 1.90 2.23
N ILE A 87 -12.63 2.05 2.02
CA ILE A 87 -11.85 1.16 1.15
C ILE A 87 -11.74 -0.25 1.75
N ARG A 88 -11.58 -0.37 3.08
CA ARG A 88 -11.61 -1.69 3.75
C ARG A 88 -12.97 -2.40 3.66
N LYS A 89 -14.06 -1.65 3.59
CA LYS A 89 -15.41 -2.21 3.32
C LYS A 89 -15.54 -2.67 1.87
N GLU A 90 -14.93 -1.95 0.93
CA GLU A 90 -14.87 -2.31 -0.49
C GLU A 90 -14.02 -3.59 -0.69
N ASN A 91 -12.81 -3.62 -0.14
CA ASN A 91 -11.94 -4.78 -0.15
C ASN A 91 -11.38 -5.06 1.25
N PRO A 92 -11.81 -6.13 1.96
CA PRO A 92 -11.28 -6.46 3.27
C PRO A 92 -9.82 -6.95 3.24
N ASN A 93 -9.30 -7.30 2.06
CA ASN A 93 -7.91 -7.73 1.86
C ASN A 93 -6.98 -6.52 1.69
N THR A 94 -7.02 -5.62 2.67
CA THR A 94 -6.34 -4.32 2.62
C THR A 94 -5.31 -4.19 3.74
N LEU A 95 -4.08 -3.83 3.37
CA LEU A 95 -3.04 -3.36 4.30
C LEU A 95 -2.91 -1.84 4.24
N LEU A 96 -2.62 -1.21 5.37
CA LEU A 96 -2.35 0.23 5.50
C LEU A 96 -0.94 0.45 6.03
N LEU A 97 -0.11 1.13 5.25
CA LEU A 97 1.32 1.27 5.49
C LEU A 97 1.73 2.75 5.59
N ASP A 98 2.81 3.04 6.31
CA ASP A 98 3.40 4.39 6.35
C ASP A 98 4.90 4.40 6.02
N ALA A 99 5.32 5.36 5.21
CA ALA A 99 6.70 5.48 4.76
C ALA A 99 7.60 6.32 5.69
N GLY A 100 7.19 6.68 6.91
CA GLY A 100 8.01 7.42 7.87
C GLY A 100 7.79 8.94 7.82
N ASP A 101 8.48 9.65 8.72
CA ASP A 101 8.22 11.06 9.05
C ASP A 101 6.76 11.26 9.50
N ILE A 102 6.40 10.43 10.47
CA ILE A 102 5.11 10.47 11.16
C ILE A 102 5.09 11.69 12.08
N PHE A 103 6.21 11.92 12.75
CA PHE A 103 6.44 12.97 13.73
C PHE A 103 6.88 14.30 13.11
N GLN A 104 6.96 15.31 13.99
CA GLN A 104 7.36 16.70 13.73
C GLN A 104 6.54 17.44 12.68
N GLY A 105 6.12 18.67 12.96
CA GLY A 105 5.57 19.57 11.93
C GLY A 105 4.44 20.47 12.42
N THR A 106 3.75 20.07 13.49
CA THR A 106 2.70 20.88 14.12
C THR A 106 2.91 20.97 15.64
N PRO A 107 2.23 21.89 16.35
CA PRO A 107 2.30 21.96 17.80
C PRO A 107 1.90 20.66 18.51
N TYR A 108 1.12 19.78 17.89
CA TYR A 108 0.75 18.49 18.48
C TYR A 108 1.99 17.69 18.90
N PHE A 109 2.97 17.55 18.02
CA PHE A 109 4.21 16.85 18.35
C PHE A 109 4.98 17.50 19.51
N ASN A 110 5.03 18.84 19.56
CA ASN A 110 5.72 19.56 20.62
C ASN A 110 5.07 19.33 22.01
N PHE A 111 3.75 19.16 22.07
CA PHE A 111 3.02 18.95 23.32
C PHE A 111 2.92 17.47 23.72
N TYR A 112 2.77 16.56 22.76
CA TYR A 112 2.48 15.15 23.02
C TYR A 112 3.64 14.20 22.71
N GLY A 113 4.73 14.71 22.13
CA GLY A 113 5.97 13.97 21.95
C GLY A 113 5.91 12.76 21.01
N GLY A 114 4.86 12.64 20.18
CA GLY A 114 4.61 11.50 19.30
C GLY A 114 3.51 10.53 19.79
N GLU A 115 3.03 10.68 21.03
CA GLU A 115 2.01 9.80 21.62
C GLU A 115 0.72 9.83 20.80
N LEU A 116 0.29 11.03 20.43
CA LEU A 116 -0.97 11.27 19.74
C LEU A 116 -0.96 10.64 18.34
N GLU A 117 0.14 10.81 17.61
CA GLU A 117 0.36 10.29 16.27
C GLU A 117 0.26 8.76 16.26
N PHE A 118 1.00 8.07 17.14
CA PHE A 118 0.96 6.61 17.21
C PHE A 118 -0.40 6.09 17.68
N LYS A 119 -1.05 6.75 18.66
CA LYS A 119 -2.42 6.38 19.06
C LYS A 119 -3.41 6.51 17.91
N LEU A 120 -3.28 7.54 17.08
CA LEU A 120 -4.14 7.74 15.92
C LEU A 120 -3.87 6.71 14.83
N MET A 121 -2.61 6.43 14.50
CA MET A 121 -2.26 5.36 13.56
C MET A 121 -2.77 4.00 14.02
N SER A 122 -2.65 3.68 15.31
CA SER A 122 -3.20 2.46 15.91
C SER A 122 -4.73 2.40 15.82
N LYS A 123 -5.43 3.53 16.01
CA LYS A 123 -6.88 3.62 15.79
C LYS A 123 -7.27 3.41 14.32
N LEU A 124 -6.47 3.92 13.38
CA LEU A 124 -6.62 3.67 11.95
C LEU A 124 -6.17 2.27 11.55
N LYS A 125 -5.62 1.47 12.48
CA LYS A 125 -5.12 0.13 12.27
C LYS A 125 -4.09 0.08 11.13
N TYR A 126 -3.06 0.92 11.20
CA TYR A 126 -1.89 0.69 10.34
C TYR A 126 -1.34 -0.72 10.61
N ASP A 127 -0.78 -1.34 9.58
CA ASP A 127 -0.19 -2.67 9.65
C ASP A 127 1.32 -2.57 9.90
N ALA A 128 1.99 -1.66 9.18
CA ALA A 128 3.41 -1.37 9.37
C ALA A 128 3.78 0.07 9.01
N ALA A 129 4.88 0.55 9.57
CA ALA A 129 5.53 1.79 9.17
C ALA A 129 7.06 1.63 9.14
N THR A 130 7.76 2.41 8.31
CA THR A 130 9.22 2.61 8.45
C THR A 130 9.51 3.87 9.26
N ILE A 131 10.79 4.13 9.52
CA ILE A 131 11.27 5.25 10.32
C ILE A 131 11.94 6.27 9.40
N GLY A 132 11.46 7.51 9.46
CA GLY A 132 12.04 8.66 8.78
C GLY A 132 13.03 9.44 9.65
N ASN A 133 13.61 10.51 9.12
CA ASN A 133 14.57 11.32 9.86
C ASN A 133 13.91 12.13 10.98
N HIS A 134 12.69 12.64 10.77
CA HIS A 134 11.98 13.45 11.77
C HIS A 134 11.41 12.62 12.91
N ASP A 135 11.34 11.29 12.76
CA ASP A 135 10.95 10.40 13.86
C ASP A 135 12.01 10.38 14.99
N TYR A 136 13.21 10.92 14.75
CA TYR A 136 14.27 11.14 15.74
C TYR A 136 14.25 12.53 16.40
N ASP A 137 13.29 13.42 16.10
CA ASP A 137 13.37 14.82 16.55
C ASP A 137 13.29 14.98 18.08
N ASN A 138 12.61 14.06 18.78
CA ASN A 138 12.65 13.95 20.25
C ASN A 138 13.73 12.98 20.76
N GLY A 139 14.67 12.61 19.90
CA GLY A 139 15.68 11.59 20.14
C GLY A 139 15.12 10.18 20.06
N ILE A 140 16.03 9.22 19.95
CA ILE A 140 15.73 7.79 19.96
C ILE A 140 15.00 7.34 21.23
N ASP A 141 15.26 8.01 22.37
CA ASP A 141 14.53 7.76 23.62
C ASP A 141 13.07 8.22 23.53
N GLY A 142 12.83 9.34 22.82
CA GLY A 142 11.49 9.86 22.57
C GLY A 142 10.68 8.93 21.66
N LEU A 143 11.29 8.45 20.57
CA LEU A 143 10.70 7.42 19.70
C LEU A 143 10.39 6.14 20.48
N PHE A 144 11.36 5.64 21.26
CA PHE A 144 11.20 4.46 22.10
C PHE A 144 10.03 4.59 23.08
N ALA A 145 9.88 5.76 23.71
CA ALA A 145 8.80 6.02 24.65
C ALA A 145 7.40 5.93 24.01
N GLN A 146 7.28 6.08 22.69
CA GLN A 146 5.99 5.99 21.99
C GLN A 146 5.60 4.58 21.59
N LEU A 147 6.53 3.62 21.55
CA LEU A 147 6.26 2.24 21.13
C LEU A 147 5.04 1.58 21.81
N PRO A 148 4.74 1.80 23.11
CA PRO A 148 3.53 1.24 23.72
C PRO A 148 2.21 1.69 23.07
N ASN A 149 2.22 2.78 22.29
CA ASN A 149 1.06 3.29 21.58
C ASN A 149 0.94 2.75 20.15
N ALA A 150 1.95 2.07 19.62
CA ALA A 150 1.94 1.49 18.27
C ALA A 150 1.42 0.05 18.31
N THR A 151 0.22 -0.16 17.76
CA THR A 151 -0.34 -1.51 17.54
C THR A 151 0.00 -2.05 16.15
N PHE A 152 1.03 -1.48 15.52
CA PHE A 152 1.53 -1.76 14.19
C PHE A 152 3.03 -2.00 14.26
N GLU A 153 3.59 -2.63 13.24
CA GLU A 153 5.01 -2.99 13.23
C GLU A 153 5.87 -1.81 12.75
N LEU A 154 6.89 -1.44 13.51
CA LEU A 154 7.96 -0.57 13.00
C LEU A 154 9.02 -1.42 12.31
N LEU A 155 9.28 -1.11 11.04
CA LEU A 155 10.19 -1.84 10.18
C LEU A 155 11.38 -0.97 9.77
N SER A 156 12.60 -1.45 9.98
CA SER A 156 13.81 -0.85 9.42
C SER A 156 14.91 -1.89 9.37
N ALA A 157 15.39 -2.20 8.17
CA ALA A 157 16.42 -3.20 7.94
C ALA A 157 17.83 -2.59 7.88
N ASN A 158 17.95 -1.31 7.51
CA ASN A 158 19.25 -0.65 7.31
C ASN A 158 19.65 0.28 8.46
N TYR A 159 18.86 0.35 9.53
CA TYR A 159 19.30 0.90 10.79
C TYR A 159 19.68 -0.24 11.75
N ASP A 160 20.94 -0.24 12.18
CA ASP A 160 21.39 -1.12 13.26
C ASP A 160 21.15 -0.43 14.61
N PHE A 161 20.25 -1.02 15.39
CA PHE A 161 19.86 -0.56 16.72
C PHE A 161 20.56 -1.30 17.85
N SER A 162 21.49 -2.23 17.57
CA SER A 162 22.06 -3.17 18.54
C SER A 162 22.60 -2.51 19.81
N ASN A 163 23.15 -1.30 19.69
CA ASN A 163 23.72 -0.52 20.81
C ASN A 163 22.80 0.61 21.29
N THR A 164 21.50 0.51 21.05
CA THR A 164 20.52 1.56 21.37
C THR A 164 19.34 1.01 22.18
N VAL A 165 18.51 1.91 22.70
CA VAL A 165 17.26 1.56 23.41
C VAL A 165 16.22 0.87 22.51
N MET A 166 16.34 1.00 21.18
CA MET A 166 15.43 0.39 20.21
C MET A 166 15.80 -1.06 19.86
N ASN A 167 16.89 -1.60 20.40
CA ASN A 167 17.32 -2.98 20.14
C ASN A 167 16.21 -3.98 20.48
N GLY A 168 15.82 -4.80 19.50
CA GLY A 168 14.76 -5.80 19.64
C GLY A 168 13.33 -5.27 19.48
N TYR A 169 13.13 -3.97 19.28
CA TYR A 169 11.80 -3.36 19.12
C TYR A 169 11.46 -3.02 17.66
N VAL A 170 12.46 -2.88 16.80
CA VAL A 170 12.30 -2.64 15.36
C VAL A 170 12.71 -3.91 14.62
N LYS A 171 11.84 -4.41 13.75
CA LYS A 171 12.14 -5.59 12.92
C LYS A 171 12.69 -5.13 11.57
N PRO A 172 13.58 -5.89 10.92
CA PRO A 172 14.00 -5.55 9.56
C PRO A 172 12.87 -5.72 8.54
N TYR A 173 12.04 -6.75 8.74
CA TYR A 173 10.90 -7.08 7.90
C TYR A 173 9.80 -7.80 8.71
N ASN A 174 8.62 -7.90 8.12
CA ASN A 174 7.57 -8.81 8.58
C ASN A 174 6.84 -9.44 7.38
N THR A 175 6.08 -10.52 7.61
CA THR A 175 5.26 -11.15 6.58
C THR A 175 3.79 -11.17 6.98
N TYR A 176 2.91 -10.95 6.01
CA TYR A 176 1.46 -10.86 6.18
C TYR A 176 0.79 -11.87 5.26
N MET A 177 -0.15 -12.67 5.79
CA MET A 177 -0.97 -13.56 4.97
C MET A 177 -2.32 -12.90 4.71
N VAL A 178 -2.57 -12.49 3.47
CA VAL A 178 -3.80 -11.78 3.08
C VAL A 178 -4.45 -12.53 1.93
N ASN A 179 -5.66 -13.05 2.13
CA ASN A 179 -6.39 -13.84 1.13
C ASN A 179 -5.56 -14.98 0.47
N GLY A 180 -4.70 -15.64 1.26
CA GLY A 180 -3.80 -16.69 0.75
C GLY A 180 -2.68 -16.17 -0.16
N VAL A 181 -2.32 -14.89 -0.07
CA VAL A 181 -1.11 -14.27 -0.64
C VAL A 181 -0.18 -13.93 0.51
N LYS A 182 1.06 -14.44 0.50
CA LYS A 182 2.08 -14.09 1.50
C LYS A 182 2.82 -12.83 1.03
N ILE A 183 2.65 -11.73 1.75
CA ILE A 183 3.24 -10.43 1.45
C ILE A 183 4.39 -10.19 2.41
N GLY A 184 5.60 -10.04 1.89
CA GLY A 184 6.78 -9.62 2.65
C GLY A 184 6.93 -8.11 2.62
N ILE A 185 7.13 -7.49 3.78
CA ILE A 185 7.34 -6.03 3.88
C ILE A 185 8.62 -5.79 4.65
N TYR A 186 9.54 -5.01 4.09
CA TYR A 186 10.76 -4.56 4.74
C TYR A 186 10.87 -3.03 4.73
N GLY A 187 11.58 -2.47 5.72
CA GLY A 187 11.73 -1.02 5.87
C GLY A 187 13.14 -0.54 5.56
N LEU A 188 13.27 0.66 4.99
CA LEU A 188 14.54 1.37 4.83
C LEU A 188 14.37 2.81 5.31
N GLY A 189 15.36 3.31 6.06
CA GLY A 189 15.47 4.72 6.45
C GLY A 189 16.59 5.43 5.71
N ILE A 190 16.59 6.76 5.74
CA ILE A 190 17.63 7.61 5.12
C ILE A 190 18.89 7.74 5.98
N GLU A 191 20.01 8.12 5.37
CA GLU A 191 21.21 8.49 6.11
C GLU A 191 20.93 9.65 7.08
N LEU A 192 21.15 9.43 8.37
CA LEU A 192 20.84 10.41 9.42
C LEU A 192 21.91 11.49 9.57
N ASP A 193 23.16 11.19 9.22
CA ASP A 193 24.23 12.19 9.30
C ASP A 193 23.96 13.36 8.35
N GLY A 194 24.10 14.58 8.85
CA GLY A 194 23.72 15.80 8.15
C GLY A 194 22.22 16.13 8.12
N LEU A 195 21.32 15.22 8.53
CA LEU A 195 19.87 15.47 8.67
C LEU A 195 19.43 15.56 10.13
N VAL A 196 19.99 14.72 10.98
CA VAL A 196 19.65 14.61 12.40
C VAL A 196 20.91 14.84 13.22
N THR A 197 20.80 15.57 14.33
CA THR A 197 21.94 15.78 15.22
C THR A 197 22.38 14.45 15.84
N LYS A 198 23.69 14.15 15.84
CA LYS A 198 24.25 12.87 16.38
C LYS A 198 23.75 12.48 17.76
N LYS A 199 23.49 13.46 18.64
CA LYS A 199 22.95 13.22 19.99
C LYS A 199 21.56 12.57 19.98
N LEU A 200 20.74 12.81 18.95
CA LEU A 200 19.37 12.34 18.88
C LEU A 200 19.27 10.89 18.42
N TYR A 201 20.06 10.48 17.43
CA TYR A 201 20.08 9.09 16.95
C TYR A 201 21.16 8.22 17.59
N LYS A 202 22.05 8.81 18.41
CA LYS A 202 23.07 8.13 19.22
C LYS A 202 23.84 7.07 18.43
N GLU A 203 23.89 5.82 18.91
CA GLU A 203 24.62 4.71 18.32
C GLU A 203 23.90 4.01 17.15
N THR A 204 22.73 4.48 16.71
CA THR A 204 22.09 3.96 15.50
C THR A 204 23.05 4.06 14.32
N GLN A 205 23.35 2.93 13.69
CA GLN A 205 24.22 2.89 12.51
C GLN A 205 23.38 2.80 11.25
N TYR A 206 23.78 3.54 10.23
CA TYR A 206 23.19 3.47 8.90
C TYR A 206 24.00 2.50 8.03
N LEU A 207 23.32 1.47 7.53
CA LEU A 207 23.86 0.47 6.62
C LEU A 207 23.48 0.83 5.18
N ASN A 208 24.27 0.35 4.22
CA ASN A 208 24.01 0.61 2.81
C ASN A 208 22.62 0.09 2.40
N PRO A 209 21.68 0.96 1.99
CA PRO A 209 20.30 0.55 1.76
C PRO A 209 20.16 -0.38 0.53
N PHE A 210 21.06 -0.31 -0.45
CA PHE A 210 20.99 -1.17 -1.62
C PHE A 210 21.41 -2.61 -1.33
N GLU A 211 22.46 -2.79 -0.53
CA GLU A 211 22.91 -4.11 -0.09
C GLU A 211 21.85 -4.76 0.80
N ILE A 212 21.37 -4.00 1.79
CA ILE A 212 20.31 -4.46 2.70
C ILE A 212 19.02 -4.81 1.96
N ALA A 213 18.59 -4.00 0.99
CA ALA A 213 17.41 -4.31 0.19
C ALA A 213 17.56 -5.61 -0.60
N THR A 214 18.75 -5.85 -1.18
CA THR A 214 19.05 -7.08 -1.92
C THR A 214 18.98 -8.31 -1.02
N ASP A 215 19.50 -8.20 0.20
CA ASP A 215 19.44 -9.27 1.20
C ASP A 215 18.00 -9.51 1.67
N MET A 216 17.24 -8.45 1.96
CA MET A 216 15.86 -8.54 2.43
C MET A 216 14.93 -9.12 1.38
N GLU A 217 14.98 -8.63 0.14
CA GLU A 217 14.12 -9.17 -0.92
C GLU A 217 14.47 -10.64 -1.23
N THR A 218 15.75 -11.01 -1.15
CA THR A 218 16.18 -12.40 -1.38
C THR A 218 15.64 -13.30 -0.27
N ARG A 219 15.80 -12.90 1.00
CA ARG A 219 15.25 -13.63 2.14
C ARG A 219 13.73 -13.76 2.06
N LEU A 220 13.04 -12.65 1.78
CA LEU A 220 11.58 -12.65 1.63
C LEU A 220 11.13 -13.53 0.48
N LYS A 221 11.87 -13.56 -0.64
CA LYS A 221 11.49 -14.37 -1.80
C LYS A 221 11.81 -15.86 -1.62
N ILE A 222 13.00 -16.19 -1.14
CA ILE A 222 13.55 -17.54 -1.15
C ILE A 222 13.20 -18.30 0.13
N ASP A 223 13.46 -17.68 1.28
CA ASP A 223 13.31 -18.35 2.57
C ASP A 223 11.86 -18.26 3.04
N GLU A 224 11.30 -17.05 3.01
CA GLU A 224 9.92 -16.81 3.43
C GLU A 224 8.89 -17.18 2.36
N LYS A 225 9.32 -17.34 1.10
CA LYS A 225 8.45 -17.69 -0.04
C LYS A 225 7.29 -16.71 -0.22
N CYS A 226 7.59 -15.41 -0.13
CA CYS A 226 6.59 -14.37 -0.37
C CYS A 226 6.20 -14.31 -1.85
N ASP A 227 4.90 -14.12 -2.07
CA ASP A 227 4.29 -13.92 -3.38
C ASP A 227 4.49 -12.49 -3.85
N LEU A 228 4.36 -11.51 -2.92
CA LEU A 228 4.61 -10.09 -3.14
C LEU A 228 5.62 -9.56 -2.14
N ILE A 229 6.50 -8.65 -2.57
CA ILE A 229 7.50 -8.00 -1.74
C ILE A 229 7.38 -6.48 -1.85
N ILE A 230 7.20 -5.82 -0.71
CA ILE A 230 7.02 -4.37 -0.59
C ILE A 230 8.16 -3.77 0.23
N CYS A 231 8.74 -2.69 -0.26
CA CYS A 231 9.68 -1.85 0.47
C CYS A 231 8.98 -0.59 0.99
N LEU A 232 9.01 -0.36 2.31
CA LEU A 232 8.71 0.93 2.92
C LEU A 232 10.00 1.74 3.01
N SER A 233 10.19 2.68 2.10
CA SER A 233 11.42 3.44 1.96
C SER A 233 11.23 4.89 2.41
N HIS A 234 12.12 5.36 3.27
CA HIS A 234 12.25 6.78 3.57
C HIS A 234 13.49 7.39 2.89
N LEU A 235 14.00 6.80 1.81
CA LEU A 235 15.21 7.29 1.13
C LEU A 235 14.96 8.56 0.31
N GLY A 236 13.73 8.73 -0.18
CA GLY A 236 13.37 9.79 -1.12
C GLY A 236 13.14 9.27 -2.53
N TYR A 237 12.19 9.89 -3.24
CA TYR A 237 11.78 9.45 -4.57
C TYR A 237 12.93 9.50 -5.60
N HIS A 238 13.57 10.66 -5.75
CA HIS A 238 14.66 10.83 -6.72
C HIS A 238 15.59 12.00 -6.38
N TYR A 239 16.91 11.77 -6.49
CA TYR A 239 17.93 12.81 -6.43
C TYR A 239 18.79 12.84 -7.69
N LYS A 240 19.17 14.06 -8.09
CA LYS A 240 20.10 14.30 -9.21
C LYS A 240 21.51 13.75 -8.95
N SER A 241 21.91 13.62 -7.67
CA SER A 241 23.22 13.10 -7.31
C SER A 241 23.22 11.59 -7.39
N ASP A 242 24.13 10.99 -8.15
CA ASP A 242 24.28 9.53 -8.25
C ASP A 242 24.74 8.89 -6.93
N GLN A 243 25.37 9.66 -6.05
CA GLN A 243 25.92 9.17 -4.78
C GLN A 243 24.85 9.05 -3.69
N LYS A 244 23.72 9.76 -3.80
CA LYS A 244 22.64 9.70 -2.82
C LYS A 244 21.66 8.59 -3.21
N PRO A 245 21.40 7.60 -2.34
CA PRO A 245 20.37 6.61 -2.56
C PRO A 245 18.98 7.26 -2.71
N ASP A 246 18.17 6.71 -3.61
CA ASP A 246 16.76 7.07 -3.79
C ASP A 246 15.98 5.85 -4.28
N ASP A 247 14.65 5.98 -4.30
CA ASP A 247 13.73 4.90 -4.61
C ASP A 247 13.83 4.42 -6.06
N LEU A 248 14.10 5.32 -7.02
CA LEU A 248 14.27 4.94 -8.43
C LEU A 248 15.57 4.16 -8.66
N LYS A 249 16.66 4.53 -8.00
CA LYS A 249 17.92 3.77 -8.03
C LYS A 249 17.79 2.44 -7.29
N LEU A 250 17.05 2.43 -6.18
CA LEU A 250 16.74 1.21 -5.44
C LEU A 250 15.97 0.23 -6.33
N ALA A 251 14.91 0.69 -6.98
CA ALA A 251 14.13 -0.09 -7.94
C ALA A 251 15.02 -0.75 -8.99
N ALA A 252 15.93 0.01 -9.61
CA ALA A 252 16.85 -0.50 -10.64
C ALA A 252 17.85 -1.56 -10.14
N LYS A 253 18.11 -1.62 -8.83
CA LYS A 253 19.06 -2.57 -8.22
C LYS A 253 18.39 -3.83 -7.67
N THR A 254 17.14 -3.73 -7.22
CA THR A 254 16.33 -4.86 -6.75
C THR A 254 15.95 -5.84 -7.87
N LYS A 255 15.58 -7.07 -7.50
CA LYS A 255 15.20 -8.16 -8.40
C LYS A 255 13.80 -8.70 -8.13
N TYR A 256 13.40 -8.76 -6.86
CA TYR A 256 12.17 -9.42 -6.41
C TYR A 256 11.17 -8.47 -5.78
N THR A 257 11.58 -7.24 -5.45
CA THR A 257 10.68 -6.21 -4.94
C THR A 257 9.67 -5.79 -6.02
N ASP A 258 8.38 -5.81 -5.67
CA ASP A 258 7.27 -5.50 -6.58
C ASP A 258 6.79 -4.05 -6.44
N LEU A 259 6.91 -3.48 -5.23
CA LEU A 259 6.46 -2.13 -4.90
C LEU A 259 7.41 -1.46 -3.90
N ILE A 260 7.80 -0.22 -4.21
CA ILE A 260 8.46 0.70 -3.28
C ILE A 260 7.46 1.82 -2.95
N ILE A 261 7.13 1.94 -1.67
CA ILE A 261 6.37 3.05 -1.10
C ILE A 261 7.39 3.98 -0.44
N GLY A 262 7.57 5.16 -1.05
CA GLY A 262 8.57 6.15 -0.70
C GLY A 262 8.06 7.25 0.24
N GLY A 263 8.99 7.95 0.88
CA GLY A 263 8.78 9.12 1.73
C GLY A 263 9.85 10.20 1.53
N HIS A 264 10.06 11.08 2.51
CA HIS A 264 11.14 12.05 2.65
C HIS A 264 11.15 13.24 1.67
N THR A 265 11.01 13.00 0.36
CA THR A 265 11.11 14.06 -0.66
C THR A 265 9.82 14.86 -0.88
N HIS A 266 8.75 14.49 -0.20
CA HIS A 266 7.40 15.07 -0.33
C HIS A 266 6.89 15.08 -1.77
N THR A 267 7.27 14.08 -2.56
CA THR A 267 6.92 14.02 -3.99
C THR A 267 5.44 13.67 -4.14
N PHE A 268 4.66 14.56 -4.76
CA PHE A 268 3.27 14.30 -5.14
C PHE A 268 3.22 13.60 -6.49
N LEU A 269 2.76 12.34 -6.51
CA LEU A 269 2.50 11.58 -7.74
C LEU A 269 1.01 11.31 -7.88
N ASP A 270 0.43 11.56 -9.06
CA ASP A 270 -0.97 11.21 -9.34
C ASP A 270 -1.17 9.68 -9.46
N LYS A 271 -0.13 8.99 -9.93
CA LYS A 271 -0.08 7.54 -10.13
C LYS A 271 1.36 7.04 -9.90
N PRO A 272 1.56 5.76 -9.54
CA PRO A 272 2.90 5.20 -9.37
C PRO A 272 3.72 5.29 -10.66
N THR A 273 5.02 5.51 -10.48
CA THR A 273 6.02 5.37 -11.53
C THR A 273 6.28 3.88 -11.77
N VAL A 274 6.24 3.47 -13.04
CA VAL A 274 6.65 2.11 -13.43
C VAL A 274 8.12 2.15 -13.83
N ALA A 275 8.99 1.58 -12.99
CA ALA A 275 10.41 1.46 -13.24
C ALA A 275 10.78 0.04 -13.70
N LYS A 276 12.05 -0.13 -14.11
CA LYS A 276 12.62 -1.45 -14.45
C LYS A 276 13.59 -1.87 -13.35
N ASN A 277 13.42 -3.09 -12.86
CA ASN A 277 14.32 -3.67 -11.89
C ASN A 277 15.55 -4.31 -12.58
N ALA A 278 16.48 -4.88 -11.81
CA ALA A 278 17.72 -5.45 -12.33
C ALA A 278 17.52 -6.65 -13.28
N GLN A 279 16.32 -7.24 -13.31
CA GLN A 279 15.93 -8.33 -14.22
C GLN A 279 15.12 -7.82 -15.42
N GLY A 280 14.88 -6.51 -15.53
CA GLY A 280 14.03 -5.92 -16.58
C GLY A 280 12.53 -6.06 -16.34
N ASN A 281 12.13 -6.57 -15.17
CA ASN A 281 10.74 -6.66 -14.75
C ASN A 281 10.23 -5.28 -14.31
N ASN A 282 8.92 -5.07 -14.41
CA ASN A 282 8.29 -3.84 -13.92
C ASN A 282 8.25 -3.88 -12.39
N ILE A 283 8.58 -2.76 -11.77
CA ILE A 283 8.42 -2.48 -10.33
C ILE A 283 7.71 -1.14 -10.19
N LEU A 284 6.80 -1.04 -9.23
CA LEU A 284 6.10 0.21 -8.92
C LEU A 284 6.88 1.02 -7.89
N VAL A 285 6.98 2.33 -8.09
CA VAL A 285 7.51 3.28 -7.12
C VAL A 285 6.46 4.37 -6.91
N ASN A 286 6.02 4.59 -5.66
CA ASN A 286 4.99 5.58 -5.37
C ASN A 286 5.30 6.41 -4.12
N GLN A 287 4.83 7.65 -4.12
CA GLN A 287 4.85 8.57 -2.98
C GLN A 287 3.64 9.50 -3.10
N VAL A 288 3.02 9.86 -1.97
CA VAL A 288 1.75 10.62 -1.94
C VAL A 288 1.90 12.03 -1.37
N GLY A 289 3.05 12.67 -1.59
CA GLY A 289 3.29 14.03 -1.12
C GLY A 289 3.63 14.08 0.35
N CYS A 290 2.87 14.84 1.15
CA CYS A 290 3.07 14.99 2.59
C CYS A 290 1.80 15.49 3.29
N PHE A 291 1.87 15.65 4.61
CA PHE A 291 0.87 16.28 5.47
C PHE A 291 -0.48 15.55 5.53
N GLY A 292 -0.50 14.29 5.09
CA GLY A 292 -1.71 13.47 5.03
C GLY A 292 -2.79 14.02 4.07
N ILE A 293 -2.39 14.85 3.10
CA ILE A 293 -3.27 15.45 2.08
C ILE A 293 -3.76 14.40 1.08
N ASN A 294 -2.96 13.38 0.81
CA ASN A 294 -3.32 12.27 -0.04
C ASN A 294 -3.21 10.94 0.71
N LEU A 295 -3.99 9.97 0.27
CA LEU A 295 -3.89 8.56 0.61
C LEU A 295 -3.57 7.80 -0.68
N GLY A 296 -2.44 7.10 -0.71
CA GLY A 296 -2.10 6.23 -1.83
C GLY A 296 -2.93 4.96 -1.79
N ARG A 297 -3.38 4.50 -2.96
CA ARG A 297 -4.02 3.19 -3.14
C ARG A 297 -3.36 2.46 -4.30
N ILE A 298 -2.81 1.28 -4.03
CA ILE A 298 -2.29 0.34 -5.03
C ILE A 298 -3.10 -0.94 -4.94
N ASP A 299 -3.69 -1.38 -6.04
CA ASP A 299 -4.45 -2.62 -6.13
C ASP A 299 -3.65 -3.65 -6.92
N PHE A 300 -3.39 -4.81 -6.30
CA PHE A 300 -2.81 -5.97 -6.93
C PHE A 300 -3.89 -7.01 -7.26
N TYR A 301 -3.88 -7.48 -8.49
CA TYR A 301 -4.71 -8.58 -8.97
C TYR A 301 -3.81 -9.75 -9.32
N LEU A 302 -3.92 -10.84 -8.56
CA LEU A 302 -3.11 -12.04 -8.72
C LEU A 302 -3.95 -13.16 -9.31
N ASP A 303 -3.41 -13.86 -10.31
CA ASP A 303 -4.02 -15.11 -10.80
C ASP A 303 -3.79 -16.29 -9.84
N ASN A 304 -4.29 -17.48 -10.20
CA ASN A 304 -4.14 -18.68 -9.38
C ASN A 304 -2.69 -19.19 -9.27
N ALA A 305 -1.79 -18.73 -10.14
CA ALA A 305 -0.35 -18.98 -10.06
C ALA A 305 0.41 -17.84 -9.34
N ASN A 306 -0.33 -16.91 -8.73
CA ASN A 306 0.17 -15.70 -8.08
C ASN A 306 0.97 -14.75 -9.01
N ASN A 307 0.74 -14.79 -10.33
CA ASN A 307 1.26 -13.74 -11.21
C ASN A 307 0.47 -12.45 -10.96
N ALA A 308 1.17 -11.37 -10.65
CA ALA A 308 0.56 -10.11 -10.26
C ALA A 308 0.47 -9.10 -11.41
N LYS A 309 -0.66 -8.40 -11.48
CA LYS A 309 -0.80 -7.09 -12.16
C LYS A 309 -1.21 -6.06 -11.13
N ALA A 310 -0.72 -4.83 -11.28
CA ALA A 310 -0.98 -3.77 -10.33
C ALA A 310 -1.40 -2.47 -11.01
N ASP A 311 -2.39 -1.80 -10.42
CA ASP A 311 -2.86 -0.46 -10.79
C ASP A 311 -2.82 0.42 -9.54
N GLY A 312 -2.56 1.73 -9.67
CA GLY A 312 -2.44 2.60 -8.51
C GLY A 312 -2.79 4.05 -8.77
N VAL A 313 -3.29 4.73 -7.73
CA VAL A 313 -3.72 6.14 -7.75
C VAL A 313 -3.43 6.82 -6.41
N SER A 314 -3.33 8.15 -6.44
CA SER A 314 -3.37 8.99 -5.23
C SER A 314 -4.76 9.58 -5.03
N ILE A 315 -5.31 9.44 -3.82
CA ILE A 315 -6.66 9.89 -3.46
C ILE A 315 -6.55 11.10 -2.53
N ILE A 316 -7.18 12.22 -2.88
CA ILE A 316 -7.18 13.44 -2.06
C ILE A 316 -8.04 13.22 -0.80
N VAL A 317 -7.53 13.66 0.36
CA VAL A 317 -8.11 13.56 1.71
C VAL A 317 -8.75 14.88 2.15
#